data_AF-A0A437C175-F1
#
_entry.id   AF-A0A437C175-F1
#
_cell.length_a   1.000
_cell.length_b   1.000
_cell.length_c   1.000
_cell.angle_alpha   90.00
_cell.angle_beta   90.00
_cell.angle_gamma   90.00
#
_symmetry.space_group_name_H-M   'P 1'
#
loop_
_entity.id
_entity.type
_entity.pdbx_description
1 polymer ?
#
loop_
_entity_poly.entity_id
_entity_poly.type
_entity_poly.pdbx_seq_one_letter_code
_entity_poly.pdbx_strand_id
1 'polypeptide(L)'
;MDSHIKRPRPDGCEEPLQYGKRCFPDRSTHPVSLITCSSSTYMYEARTRKKTSDLNDTRKILEQMSSWTDTPNSVRKVLEHLKSKQAAGDILLEDSVRGKFLSFHRDITDECSIEDKQHSWGVIEKQEEVIMYGPFYPNHNNREHSEDVVIRQTQELLESEEVSEDSKVFIFTLNSPCLVRNTNPCMLNLVQKAHEWWNVYGVKTHVGFKRSWGFKGSKESLFRGVSCSQVECVNQSADYKSYCEAAERIPELHPLCETMFSVTKHMLKPGPESFPLITDQGPDWKSYFKDMHSVAACKPEEEKKLLMGEVSLMVETARVLLSEKNNSLEDYLEKGRAFVLKYAFSSHACDALQPDLRRTFQESWMKMVRGKYAEFVRETLTEDFNQCTVWLCIKDIQKVAEKFLKIGKLSL
;
A
#
# COMPACT_ATOMS: atom_id res chain seq x y z
N MET A 1 13.27 -14.43 -55.50
CA MET A 1 11.85 -14.05 -55.39
C MET A 1 11.53 -14.32 -53.92
N ASP A 2 11.54 -13.35 -53.02
CA ASP A 2 10.92 -12.03 -53.14
C ASP A 2 11.74 -10.88 -52.55
N SER A 3 11.49 -9.73 -53.15
CA SER A 3 12.18 -8.45 -53.02
C SER A 3 11.82 -7.69 -51.75
N HIS A 4 12.85 -7.17 -51.06
CA HIS A 4 12.73 -6.07 -50.11
C HIS A 4 12.23 -4.80 -50.81
N ILE A 5 11.10 -4.26 -50.38
CA ILE A 5 10.69 -2.88 -50.70
C ILE A 5 11.05 -2.01 -49.49
N LYS A 6 12.15 -1.25 -49.61
CA LYS A 6 12.46 -0.12 -48.71
C LYS A 6 11.65 1.08 -49.16
N ARG A 7 10.80 1.63 -48.29
CA ARG A 7 10.26 2.99 -48.44
C ARG A 7 11.27 4.00 -47.89
N PRO A 8 11.54 5.13 -48.57
CA PRO A 8 12.32 6.20 -47.99
C PRO A 8 11.49 6.94 -46.93
N ARG A 9 12.10 7.24 -45.78
CA ARG A 9 11.55 8.18 -44.80
C ARG A 9 12.09 9.58 -45.07
N PRO A 10 11.29 10.62 -44.82
CA PRO A 10 11.65 12.01 -45.08
C PRO A 10 12.66 12.54 -44.05
N ASP A 11 13.55 13.41 -44.53
CA ASP A 11 14.54 14.15 -43.75
C ASP A 11 13.90 14.98 -42.62
N GLY A 12 14.57 15.01 -41.47
CA GLY A 12 14.32 15.99 -40.41
C GLY A 12 13.80 15.41 -39.09
N CYS A 13 14.61 14.60 -38.40
CA CYS A 13 14.53 14.39 -36.96
C CYS A 13 15.96 14.14 -36.46
N GLU A 14 16.47 15.03 -35.60
CA GLU A 14 17.73 14.81 -34.88
C GLU A 14 17.63 13.51 -34.07
N GLU A 15 18.63 12.64 -34.21
CA GLU A 15 18.72 11.38 -33.46
C GLU A 15 18.94 11.67 -31.95
N PRO A 16 18.27 10.96 -31.04
CA PRO A 16 18.68 10.96 -29.64
C PRO A 16 20.05 10.30 -29.51
N LEU A 17 20.96 10.92 -28.76
CA LEU A 17 22.24 10.34 -28.32
C LEU A 17 21.99 8.90 -27.82
N GLN A 18 22.59 7.92 -28.51
CA GLN A 18 22.56 6.52 -28.09
C GLN A 18 23.46 6.35 -26.86
N TYR A 19 22.85 6.27 -25.69
CA TYR A 19 23.55 5.92 -24.45
C TYR A 19 23.81 4.41 -24.39
N GLY A 20 24.98 4.02 -23.87
CA GLY A 20 25.26 2.62 -23.53
C GLY A 20 24.38 2.19 -22.35
N LYS A 21 23.56 1.14 -22.55
CA LYS A 21 22.73 0.53 -21.50
C LYS A 21 23.38 -0.78 -21.04
N ARG A 22 23.62 -0.93 -19.74
CA ARG A 22 24.03 -2.20 -19.11
C ARG A 22 22.97 -2.64 -18.08
N CYS A 23 22.41 -3.84 -18.28
CA CYS A 23 21.37 -4.42 -17.43
C CYS A 23 21.90 -5.67 -16.72
N PHE A 24 21.68 -5.75 -15.41
CA PHE A 24 22.13 -6.88 -14.58
C PHE A 24 20.94 -7.62 -13.96
N PRO A 25 20.63 -8.86 -14.38
CA PRO A 25 19.66 -9.71 -13.70
C PRO A 25 20.24 -10.35 -12.43
N ASP A 26 19.35 -10.74 -11.50
CA ASP A 26 19.60 -11.29 -10.17
C ASP A 26 20.68 -12.40 -10.15
N ARG A 27 21.78 -12.19 -9.40
CA ARG A 27 22.83 -13.18 -9.15
C ARG A 27 22.49 -14.03 -7.93
N SER A 28 21.45 -14.86 -8.02
CA SER A 28 21.20 -15.92 -7.07
C SER A 28 21.68 -17.28 -7.61
N THR A 29 23.01 -17.50 -7.64
CA THR A 29 23.67 -18.83 -7.54
C THR A 29 25.20 -18.68 -7.44
N HIS A 30 25.77 -19.18 -6.33
CA HIS A 30 27.20 -19.22 -5.93
C HIS A 30 28.13 -19.99 -6.92
N PRO A 31 29.49 -19.89 -6.87
CA PRO A 31 30.31 -19.57 -5.69
C PRO A 31 31.36 -18.44 -5.83
N VAL A 32 31.72 -17.95 -4.65
CA VAL A 32 32.84 -17.08 -4.31
C VAL A 32 34.13 -17.55 -5.01
N SER A 33 34.66 -16.74 -5.92
CA SER A 33 36.08 -16.75 -6.25
C SER A 33 36.75 -15.55 -5.59
N LEU A 34 37.63 -15.85 -4.65
CA LEU A 34 38.60 -14.92 -4.09
C LEU A 34 39.50 -14.42 -5.23
N ILE A 35 39.37 -13.15 -5.60
CA ILE A 35 40.43 -12.45 -6.33
C ILE A 35 41.11 -11.53 -5.33
N THR A 36 42.24 -12.01 -4.84
CA THR A 36 43.28 -11.22 -4.18
C THR A 36 43.93 -10.32 -5.23
N CYS A 37 43.76 -9.01 -5.12
CA CYS A 37 44.69 -8.04 -5.69
C CYS A 37 45.26 -7.17 -4.57
N SER A 38 46.49 -7.52 -4.23
CA SER A 38 47.39 -6.75 -3.38
C SER A 38 47.83 -5.44 -4.06
N SER A 39 48.20 -4.49 -3.20
CA SER A 39 49.04 -3.30 -3.42
C SER A 39 48.44 -2.09 -4.16
N SER A 40 47.99 -1.10 -3.37
CA SER A 40 48.37 0.30 -3.55
C SER A 40 48.13 1.07 -2.25
N THR A 41 49.20 1.23 -1.48
CA THR A 41 49.21 1.85 -0.15
C THR A 41 49.56 3.33 -0.28
N TYR A 42 48.69 4.16 -0.86
CA TYR A 42 48.86 5.63 -0.85
C TYR A 42 47.53 6.38 -0.97
N MET A 43 46.62 6.26 0.00
CA MET A 43 45.39 7.10 0.05
C MET A 43 44.75 7.23 1.46
N TYR A 44 45.46 6.91 2.55
CA TYR A 44 44.77 6.67 3.86
C TYR A 44 44.77 7.80 4.89
N GLU A 45 45.51 8.90 4.73
CA GLU A 45 45.62 9.89 5.82
C GLU A 45 44.61 11.05 5.77
N ALA A 46 44.01 11.34 4.60
CA ALA A 46 42.93 12.34 4.51
C ALA A 46 41.53 11.77 4.86
N ARG A 47 41.38 10.45 4.93
CA ARG A 47 40.10 9.75 5.14
C ARG A 47 39.63 9.71 6.61
N THR A 48 40.50 9.92 7.59
CA THR A 48 40.16 9.70 9.01
C THR A 48 39.51 10.91 9.69
N ARG A 49 39.80 12.14 9.26
CA ARG A 49 39.17 13.37 9.78
C ARG A 49 37.78 13.67 9.18
N LYS A 50 37.56 13.39 7.88
CA LYS A 50 36.21 13.47 7.27
C LYS A 50 35.25 12.44 7.91
N LYS A 51 35.72 11.21 8.14
CA LYS A 51 34.90 10.12 8.69
C LYS A 51 34.28 10.41 10.06
N THR A 52 34.91 11.23 10.90
CA THR A 52 34.40 11.55 12.25
C THR A 52 33.39 12.70 12.27
N SER A 53 33.52 13.70 11.39
CA SER A 53 32.46 14.70 11.18
C SER A 53 31.23 14.07 10.52
N ASP A 54 31.45 13.21 9.52
CA ASP A 54 30.38 12.62 8.72
C ASP A 54 29.51 11.64 9.53
N LEU A 55 30.12 10.90 10.47
CA LEU A 55 29.39 10.04 11.40
C LEU A 55 28.54 10.83 12.41
N ASN A 56 29.05 11.95 12.90
CA ASN A 56 28.31 12.82 13.82
C ASN A 56 27.13 13.49 13.12
N ASP A 57 27.28 13.90 11.86
CA ASP A 57 26.20 14.53 11.11
C ASP A 57 25.15 13.51 10.67
N THR A 58 25.56 12.29 10.30
CA THR A 58 24.62 11.17 10.07
C THR A 58 23.81 10.87 11.33
N ARG A 59 24.46 10.83 12.50
CA ARG A 59 23.78 10.62 13.78
C ARG A 59 22.76 11.73 14.06
N LYS A 60 23.11 13.00 13.87
CA LYS A 60 22.17 14.12 14.05
C LYS A 60 20.95 14.02 13.15
N ILE A 61 21.13 13.64 11.88
CA ILE A 61 20.02 13.42 10.94
C ILE A 61 19.09 12.32 11.45
N LEU A 62 19.66 11.18 11.88
CA LEU A 62 18.88 10.07 12.42
C LEU A 62 18.19 10.41 13.76
N GLU A 63 18.83 11.21 14.61
CA GLU A 63 18.23 11.72 15.85
C GLU A 63 17.03 12.62 15.55
N GLN A 64 17.11 13.50 14.54
CA GLN A 64 15.98 14.32 14.10
C GLN A 64 14.83 13.48 13.52
N MET A 65 15.17 12.34 12.90
CA MET A 65 14.21 11.39 12.35
C MET A 65 13.74 10.34 13.37
N SER A 66 14.32 10.29 14.58
CA SER A 66 14.03 9.27 15.59
C SER A 66 12.57 9.22 16.02
N SER A 67 11.86 10.35 15.94
CA SER A 67 10.42 10.42 16.20
C SER A 67 9.58 9.49 15.31
N TRP A 68 10.12 9.09 14.14
CA TRP A 68 9.51 8.11 13.23
C TRP A 68 9.87 6.66 13.54
N THR A 69 10.91 6.41 14.34
CA THR A 69 11.27 5.05 14.80
C THR A 69 10.38 4.54 15.93
N ASP A 70 9.76 5.46 16.68
CA ASP A 70 8.84 5.13 17.76
C ASP A 70 7.39 5.10 17.26
N THR A 71 6.82 3.90 17.16
CA THR A 71 5.46 3.72 16.63
C THR A 71 4.40 4.51 17.42
N PRO A 72 4.35 4.47 18.77
CA PRO A 72 3.37 5.24 19.52
C PRO A 72 3.43 6.75 19.29
N ASN A 73 4.62 7.35 19.29
CA ASN A 73 4.78 8.80 19.07
C ASN A 73 4.45 9.20 17.64
N SER A 74 4.92 8.43 16.65
CA SER A 74 4.66 8.70 15.24
C SER A 74 3.17 8.53 14.88
N VAL A 75 2.49 7.52 15.43
CA VAL A 75 1.02 7.38 15.32
C VAL A 75 0.31 8.58 15.95
N ARG A 76 0.69 8.98 17.16
CA ARG A 76 0.08 10.16 17.83
C ARG A 76 0.23 11.42 16.98
N LYS A 77 1.43 11.66 16.44
CA LYS A 77 1.73 12.80 15.56
C LYS A 77 0.81 12.83 14.33
N VAL A 78 0.61 11.70 13.67
CA VAL A 78 -0.27 11.59 12.50
C VAL A 78 -1.73 11.82 12.87
N LEU A 79 -2.20 11.20 13.97
CA LEU A 79 -3.58 11.36 14.44
C LEU A 79 -3.91 12.81 14.83
N GLU A 80 -3.00 13.51 15.51
CA GLU A 80 -3.18 14.94 15.83
C GLU A 80 -3.22 15.82 14.58
N HIS A 81 -2.40 15.50 13.57
CA HIS A 81 -2.45 16.20 12.28
C HIS A 81 -3.81 16.00 11.59
N LEU A 82 -4.29 14.76 11.51
CA LEU A 82 -5.60 14.43 10.95
C LEU A 82 -6.75 15.08 11.74
N LYS A 83 -6.67 15.12 13.07
CA LYS A 83 -7.63 15.82 13.95
C LYS A 83 -7.72 17.30 13.62
N SER A 84 -6.59 17.94 13.30
CA SER A 84 -6.51 19.37 12.99
C SER A 84 -7.06 19.76 11.60
N LYS A 85 -7.57 18.80 10.82
CA LYS A 85 -8.10 18.99 9.45
C LYS A 85 -7.12 19.61 8.46
N GLN A 86 -5.82 19.47 8.72
CA GLN A 86 -4.83 19.90 7.75
C GLN A 86 -4.83 18.91 6.59
N ALA A 87 -4.90 19.43 5.37
CA ALA A 87 -4.88 18.60 4.18
C ALA A 87 -3.54 17.87 4.08
N ALA A 88 -3.59 16.54 4.11
CA ALA A 88 -2.50 15.72 3.62
C ALA A 88 -2.56 15.73 2.10
N GLY A 89 -1.42 15.96 1.45
CA GLY A 89 -1.30 15.84 0.00
C GLY A 89 -0.30 14.73 -0.35
N ASP A 90 -0.12 14.49 -1.64
CA ASP A 90 1.04 13.75 -2.11
C ASP A 90 2.22 14.72 -2.29
N ILE A 91 3.42 14.31 -1.83
CA ILE A 91 4.65 15.02 -2.20
C ILE A 91 5.11 14.44 -3.52
N LEU A 92 4.83 15.16 -4.60
CA LEU A 92 5.23 14.80 -5.94
C LEU A 92 6.70 15.19 -6.17
N LEU A 93 7.39 14.36 -6.93
CA LEU A 93 8.72 14.71 -7.44
C LEU A 93 8.61 15.81 -8.51
N GLU A 94 9.66 16.62 -8.64
CA GLU A 94 9.80 17.61 -9.72
C GLU A 94 9.61 16.96 -11.09
N ASP A 95 9.02 17.69 -12.03
CA ASP A 95 8.63 17.17 -13.35
C ASP A 95 9.80 16.54 -14.11
N SER A 96 11.00 17.10 -14.00
CA SER A 96 12.22 16.57 -14.62
C SER A 96 12.63 15.21 -14.05
N VAL A 97 12.59 15.06 -12.71
CA VAL A 97 12.90 13.81 -12.01
C VAL A 97 11.81 12.77 -12.29
N ARG A 98 10.54 13.19 -12.27
CA ARG A 98 9.40 12.33 -12.61
C ARG A 98 9.48 11.82 -14.05
N GLY A 99 9.86 12.68 -15.00
CA GLY A 99 10.09 12.29 -16.40
C GLY A 99 11.15 11.19 -16.54
N LYS A 100 12.24 11.28 -15.77
CA LYS A 100 13.26 10.23 -15.71
C LYS A 100 12.72 8.92 -15.15
N PHE A 101 11.99 8.96 -14.03
CA PHE A 101 11.34 7.77 -13.47
C PHE A 101 10.39 7.08 -14.45
N LEU A 102 9.58 7.85 -15.19
CA LEU A 102 8.67 7.31 -16.21
C LEU A 102 9.42 6.63 -17.36
N SER A 103 10.53 7.23 -17.81
CA SER A 103 11.38 6.63 -18.85
C SER A 103 11.99 5.31 -18.37
N PHE A 104 12.60 5.31 -17.18
CA PHE A 104 13.23 4.11 -16.64
C PHE A 104 12.23 3.01 -16.30
N HIS A 105 11.05 3.37 -15.79
CA HIS A 105 9.99 2.41 -15.52
C HIS A 105 9.57 1.68 -16.81
N ARG A 106 9.42 2.40 -17.92
CA ARG A 106 9.08 1.80 -19.21
C ARG A 106 10.15 0.81 -19.65
N ASP A 107 11.40 1.25 -19.66
CA ASP A 107 12.55 0.41 -20.03
C ASP A 107 12.60 -0.90 -19.20
N ILE A 108 12.46 -0.81 -17.87
CA ILE A 108 12.48 -1.99 -16.99
C ILE A 108 11.24 -2.87 -17.21
N THR A 109 10.06 -2.29 -17.47
CA THR A 109 8.84 -3.07 -17.71
C THR A 109 8.95 -3.88 -18.99
N ASP A 110 9.48 -3.25 -20.05
CA ASP A 110 9.70 -3.87 -21.35
C ASP A 110 10.75 -4.99 -21.27
N GLU A 111 11.78 -4.83 -20.44
CA GLU A 111 12.85 -5.82 -20.30
C GLU A 111 12.54 -6.96 -19.31
N CYS A 112 11.81 -6.69 -18.22
CA CYS A 112 11.80 -7.57 -17.05
C CYS A 112 10.44 -8.12 -16.61
N SER A 113 9.33 -7.91 -17.34
CA SER A 113 7.99 -8.43 -17.00
C SER A 113 7.65 -8.32 -15.51
N ILE A 114 7.31 -7.10 -15.07
CA ILE A 114 7.08 -6.79 -13.65
C ILE A 114 5.76 -7.39 -13.16
N GLU A 115 5.80 -8.16 -12.07
CA GLU A 115 4.59 -8.63 -11.39
C GLU A 115 3.93 -7.50 -10.57
N ASP A 116 2.58 -7.48 -10.46
CA ASP A 116 1.85 -6.57 -9.56
C ASP A 116 1.96 -7.02 -8.09
N LYS A 117 3.20 -7.14 -7.62
CA LYS A 117 3.59 -7.42 -6.23
C LYS A 117 4.64 -6.41 -5.80
N GLN A 118 4.85 -6.28 -4.49
CA GLN A 118 5.87 -5.39 -3.95
C GLN A 118 7.22 -5.68 -4.61
N HIS A 119 7.84 -4.64 -5.16
CA HIS A 119 9.17 -4.73 -5.76
C HIS A 119 9.86 -3.37 -5.72
N SER A 120 11.15 -3.39 -6.02
CA SER A 120 11.98 -2.20 -6.21
C SER A 120 12.97 -2.39 -7.34
N TRP A 121 13.43 -1.30 -7.94
CA TRP A 121 14.54 -1.31 -8.89
C TRP A 121 15.38 -0.05 -8.71
N GLY A 122 16.59 -0.07 -9.26
CA GLY A 122 17.51 1.06 -9.17
C GLY A 122 18.17 1.37 -10.50
N VAL A 123 18.58 2.63 -10.64
CA VAL A 123 19.31 3.15 -11.79
C VAL A 123 20.42 4.05 -11.29
N ILE A 124 21.63 3.87 -11.83
CA ILE A 124 22.73 4.84 -11.70
C ILE A 124 22.88 5.52 -13.06
N GLU A 125 22.52 6.79 -13.11
CA GLU A 125 22.70 7.66 -14.28
C GLU A 125 24.07 8.35 -14.16
N LYS A 126 24.99 7.99 -15.06
CA LYS A 126 26.28 8.66 -15.25
C LYS A 126 26.19 9.58 -16.49
N GLN A 127 27.25 10.34 -16.77
CA GLN A 127 27.28 11.28 -17.90
C GLN A 127 27.13 10.58 -19.27
N GLU A 128 27.74 9.41 -19.44
CA GLU A 128 27.79 8.68 -20.72
C GLU A 128 27.07 7.32 -20.66
N GLU A 129 26.61 6.92 -19.47
CA GLU A 129 26.18 5.56 -19.20
C GLU A 129 25.00 5.51 -18.23
N VAL A 130 24.10 4.54 -18.44
CA VAL A 130 23.03 4.24 -17.48
C VAL A 130 23.12 2.77 -17.09
N ILE A 131 23.22 2.52 -15.78
CA ILE A 131 23.23 1.18 -15.20
C ILE A 131 21.87 0.91 -14.56
N MET A 132 21.14 -0.08 -15.05
CA MET A 132 19.82 -0.48 -14.54
C MET A 132 19.89 -1.85 -13.88
N TYR A 133 19.23 -2.01 -12.73
CA TYR A 133 19.27 -3.25 -11.95
C TYR A 133 17.96 -3.50 -11.18
N GLY A 134 17.61 -4.77 -11.02
CA GLY A 134 16.29 -5.23 -10.57
C GLY A 134 15.41 -5.69 -11.74
N PRO A 135 14.11 -5.93 -11.53
CA PRO A 135 13.37 -5.71 -10.29
C PRO A 135 13.74 -6.72 -9.19
N PHE A 136 13.72 -6.25 -7.94
CA PHE A 136 13.90 -7.08 -6.74
C PHE A 136 12.58 -7.23 -6.01
N TYR A 137 12.32 -8.43 -5.51
CA TYR A 137 11.11 -8.78 -4.77
C TYR A 137 11.45 -9.09 -3.31
N PRO A 138 10.53 -8.87 -2.36
CA PRO A 138 10.76 -9.18 -0.94
C PRO A 138 10.92 -10.70 -0.73
N ASN A 139 11.88 -11.07 0.12
CA ASN A 139 12.08 -12.46 0.53
C ASN A 139 11.54 -12.65 1.95
N HIS A 140 10.31 -13.16 2.04
CA HIS A 140 9.62 -13.36 3.32
C HIS A 140 10.28 -14.41 4.22
N ASN A 141 11.00 -15.39 3.65
CA ASN A 141 11.70 -16.41 4.43
C ASN A 141 12.86 -15.80 5.22
N ASN A 142 13.57 -14.86 4.60
CA ASN A 142 14.69 -14.14 5.21
C ASN A 142 14.26 -12.83 5.90
N ARG A 143 12.94 -12.54 5.90
CA ARG A 143 12.37 -11.25 6.34
C ARG A 143 13.02 -10.05 5.63
N GLU A 144 13.52 -10.21 4.42
CA GLU A 144 14.21 -9.17 3.62
C GLU A 144 13.19 -8.43 2.75
N HIS A 145 13.24 -7.10 2.77
CA HIS A 145 12.41 -6.27 1.90
C HIS A 145 13.13 -6.01 0.57
N SER A 146 12.39 -5.73 -0.50
CA SER A 146 12.96 -5.35 -1.79
C SER A 146 13.94 -4.17 -1.66
N GLU A 147 13.62 -3.23 -0.78
CA GLU A 147 14.43 -2.06 -0.44
C GLU A 147 15.79 -2.42 0.17
N ASP A 148 15.89 -3.51 0.95
CA ASP A 148 17.17 -3.95 1.50
C ASP A 148 18.13 -4.37 0.36
N VAL A 149 17.59 -5.07 -0.64
CA VAL A 149 18.34 -5.58 -1.79
C VAL A 149 18.77 -4.44 -2.71
N VAL A 150 17.87 -3.52 -3.07
CA VAL A 150 18.22 -2.40 -3.96
C VAL A 150 19.25 -1.47 -3.31
N ILE A 151 19.16 -1.22 -2.00
CA ILE A 151 20.15 -0.42 -1.27
C ILE A 151 21.51 -1.11 -1.28
N ARG A 152 21.55 -2.41 -0.99
CA ARG A 152 22.80 -3.20 -1.04
C ARG A 152 23.42 -3.17 -2.44
N GLN A 153 22.63 -3.43 -3.47
CA GLN A 153 23.11 -3.43 -4.85
C GLN A 153 23.60 -2.04 -5.28
N THR A 154 22.91 -0.97 -4.85
CA THR A 154 23.35 0.41 -5.10
C THR A 154 24.73 0.64 -4.47
N GLN A 155 24.91 0.25 -3.21
CA GLN A 155 26.20 0.39 -2.51
C GLN A 155 27.32 -0.35 -3.25
N GLU A 156 27.09 -1.62 -3.61
CA GLU A 156 28.08 -2.45 -4.31
C GLU A 156 28.48 -1.83 -5.66
N LEU A 157 27.51 -1.32 -6.42
CA LEU A 157 27.77 -0.66 -7.70
C LEU A 157 28.54 0.65 -7.54
N LEU A 158 28.21 1.47 -6.53
CA LEU A 158 28.95 2.70 -6.25
C LEU A 158 30.38 2.41 -5.77
N GLU A 159 30.63 1.26 -5.15
CA GLU A 159 31.98 0.82 -4.73
C GLU A 159 32.81 0.24 -5.88
N SER A 160 32.18 -0.42 -6.85
CA SER A 160 32.87 -1.10 -7.95
C SER A 160 33.00 -0.28 -9.23
N GLU A 161 32.06 0.64 -9.47
CA GLU A 161 32.02 1.46 -10.68
C GLU A 161 32.74 2.79 -10.47
N GLU A 162 33.34 3.31 -11.54
CA GLU A 162 33.81 4.70 -11.54
C GLU A 162 32.59 5.63 -11.62
N VAL A 163 32.38 6.39 -10.55
CA VAL A 163 31.28 7.34 -10.40
C VAL A 163 31.82 8.74 -10.09
N SER A 164 31.30 9.73 -10.81
CA SER A 164 31.58 11.15 -10.54
C SER A 164 30.46 11.80 -9.72
N GLU A 165 30.73 13.01 -9.20
CA GLU A 165 29.77 13.82 -8.44
C GLU A 165 28.55 14.24 -9.29
N ASP A 166 28.64 14.17 -10.62
CA ASP A 166 27.52 14.43 -11.54
C ASP A 166 26.57 13.23 -11.67
N SER A 167 26.98 12.05 -11.18
CA SER A 167 26.16 10.84 -11.20
C SER A 167 24.95 10.97 -10.28
N LYS A 168 23.85 10.31 -10.66
CA LYS A 168 22.60 10.28 -9.88
C LYS A 168 22.13 8.87 -9.66
N VAL A 169 21.62 8.61 -8.46
CA VAL A 169 20.93 7.37 -8.13
C VAL A 169 19.43 7.62 -8.19
N PHE A 170 18.71 6.75 -8.90
CA PHE A 170 17.25 6.68 -8.88
C PHE A 170 16.84 5.32 -8.34
N ILE A 171 16.01 5.31 -7.29
CA ILE A 171 15.44 4.10 -6.71
C ILE A 171 13.93 4.19 -6.80
N PHE A 172 13.31 3.16 -7.37
CA PHE A 172 11.87 3.01 -7.39
C PHE A 172 11.43 1.92 -6.44
N THR A 173 10.26 2.11 -5.82
CA THR A 173 9.59 1.12 -4.98
C THR A 173 8.08 1.11 -5.29
N LEU A 174 7.44 -0.05 -5.37
CA LEU A 174 5.99 -0.08 -5.62
C LEU A 174 5.23 0.57 -4.46
N ASN A 175 5.48 0.12 -3.24
CA ASN A 175 5.02 0.75 -2.01
C ASN A 175 6.10 1.64 -1.42
N SER A 176 5.70 2.74 -0.75
CA SER A 176 6.61 3.62 -0.01
C SER A 176 7.48 2.80 0.97
N PRO A 177 8.79 3.09 1.08
CA PRO A 177 9.67 2.40 2.03
C PRO A 177 9.08 2.39 3.45
N CYS A 178 9.14 1.24 4.11
CA CYS A 178 8.49 1.09 5.41
C CYS A 178 9.10 2.01 6.49
N LEU A 179 8.25 2.45 7.43
CA LEU A 179 8.65 3.30 8.56
C LEU A 179 8.85 2.54 9.87
N VAL A 180 8.27 1.34 10.00
CA VAL A 180 8.42 0.49 11.19
C VAL A 180 8.82 -0.92 10.78
N ARG A 181 9.80 -1.46 11.50
CA ARG A 181 10.28 -2.84 11.39
C ARG A 181 11.01 -3.21 12.68
N ASN A 182 11.19 -4.51 12.92
CA ASN A 182 12.01 -5.01 14.04
C ASN A 182 13.51 -4.76 13.84
N THR A 183 13.91 -4.41 12.63
CA THR A 183 15.25 -3.97 12.24
C THR A 183 15.17 -2.51 11.76
N ASN A 184 16.25 -1.95 11.19
CA ASN A 184 16.23 -0.59 10.67
C ASN A 184 15.13 -0.42 9.59
N PRO A 185 14.17 0.52 9.75
CA PRO A 185 13.15 0.77 8.74
C PRO A 185 13.75 1.19 7.39
N CYS A 186 13.13 0.74 6.30
CA CYS A 186 13.65 0.98 4.95
C CYS A 186 13.77 2.48 4.62
N MET A 187 12.81 3.30 5.07
CA MET A 187 12.87 4.75 4.86
C MET A 187 14.11 5.37 5.54
N LEU A 188 14.39 5.00 6.78
CA LEU A 188 15.52 5.56 7.54
C LEU A 188 16.86 5.04 7.04
N ASN A 189 16.90 3.77 6.65
CA ASN A 189 18.06 3.18 6.00
C ASN A 189 18.38 3.90 4.68
N LEU A 190 17.37 4.24 3.87
CA LEU A 190 17.55 5.04 2.65
C LEU A 190 18.08 6.44 2.95
N VAL A 191 17.56 7.14 3.97
CA VAL A 191 18.08 8.46 4.36
C VAL A 191 19.55 8.37 4.77
N GLN A 192 19.89 7.38 5.60
CA GLN A 192 21.26 7.15 6.03
C GLN A 192 22.17 6.86 4.83
N LYS A 193 21.76 5.96 3.96
CA LYS A 193 22.56 5.54 2.81
C LYS A 193 22.70 6.64 1.76
N ALA A 194 21.66 7.41 1.51
CA ALA A 194 21.75 8.59 0.64
C ALA A 194 22.75 9.63 1.18
N HIS A 195 22.81 9.82 2.50
CA HIS A 195 23.80 10.70 3.12
C HIS A 195 25.22 10.13 2.98
N GLU A 196 25.41 8.83 3.22
CA GLU A 196 26.68 8.15 3.02
C GLU A 196 27.15 8.26 1.56
N TRP A 197 26.27 7.98 0.60
CA TRP A 197 26.59 8.05 -0.83
C TRP A 197 26.94 9.45 -1.28
N TRP A 198 26.24 10.46 -0.77
CA TRP A 198 26.57 11.86 -1.02
C TRP A 198 27.94 12.25 -0.48
N ASN A 199 28.26 11.87 0.76
CA ASN A 199 29.54 12.27 1.37
C ASN A 199 30.75 11.53 0.77
N VAL A 200 30.56 10.27 0.37
CA VAL A 200 31.64 9.43 -0.15
C VAL A 200 31.84 9.61 -1.65
N TYR A 201 30.74 9.71 -2.42
CA TYR A 201 30.78 9.71 -3.90
C TYR A 201 30.25 11.01 -4.52
N GLY A 202 29.69 11.94 -3.74
CA GLY A 202 29.05 13.15 -4.27
C GLY A 202 27.70 12.90 -4.95
N VAL A 203 27.16 11.68 -4.85
CA VAL A 203 26.00 11.24 -5.64
C VAL A 203 24.69 11.61 -4.97
N LYS A 204 23.81 12.30 -5.70
CA LYS A 204 22.46 12.63 -5.23
C LYS A 204 21.50 11.47 -5.48
N THR A 205 20.67 11.20 -4.47
CA THR A 205 19.69 10.10 -4.50
C THR A 205 18.28 10.62 -4.73
N HIS A 206 17.55 9.97 -5.63
CA HIS A 206 16.14 10.22 -5.93
C HIS A 206 15.35 8.94 -5.66
N VAL A 207 14.30 9.02 -4.85
CA VAL A 207 13.44 7.88 -4.51
C VAL A 207 12.01 8.16 -4.97
N GLY A 208 11.49 7.28 -5.82
CA GLY A 208 10.12 7.31 -6.30
C GLY A 208 9.30 6.14 -5.76
N PHE A 209 8.06 6.38 -5.36
CA PHE A 209 7.15 5.29 -4.99
C PHE A 209 5.74 5.46 -5.57
N LYS A 210 5.03 4.36 -5.82
CA LYS A 210 3.68 4.40 -6.41
C LYS A 210 2.56 4.50 -5.36
N ARG A 211 2.60 3.64 -4.34
CA ARG A 211 1.54 3.49 -3.31
C ARG A 211 2.04 3.90 -1.93
N SER A 212 1.18 4.54 -1.12
CA SER A 212 1.52 4.98 0.24
C SER A 212 1.21 3.87 1.25
N TRP A 213 2.24 3.18 1.73
CA TRP A 213 2.07 2.01 2.60
C TRP A 213 2.25 2.30 4.09
N GLY A 214 3.07 3.30 4.45
CA GLY A 214 3.17 3.80 5.84
C GLY A 214 3.89 2.86 6.82
N PHE A 215 3.29 2.64 8.00
CA PHE A 215 3.94 1.99 9.15
C PHE A 215 4.02 0.47 9.05
N LYS A 216 2.94 -0.21 8.64
CA LYS A 216 2.87 -1.66 8.44
C LYS A 216 1.53 -1.94 7.75
N GLY A 217 1.50 -2.85 6.79
CA GLY A 217 0.29 -3.14 5.99
C GLY A 217 -0.96 -3.42 6.81
N SER A 218 -2.11 -3.42 6.13
CA SER A 218 -3.50 -3.50 6.63
C SER A 218 -3.85 -4.51 7.75
N LYS A 219 -2.96 -5.44 8.11
CA LYS A 219 -3.20 -6.50 9.11
C LYS A 219 -3.15 -6.03 10.57
N GLU A 220 -2.54 -4.87 10.84
CA GLU A 220 -2.51 -4.24 12.18
C GLU A 220 -3.08 -2.81 12.10
N SER A 221 -4.25 -2.64 11.47
CA SER A 221 -4.86 -1.32 11.32
C SER A 221 -5.28 -0.75 12.68
N LEU A 222 -4.91 0.51 12.93
CA LEU A 222 -5.39 1.30 14.07
C LEU A 222 -6.92 1.35 14.13
N PHE A 223 -7.56 1.17 12.98
CA PHE A 223 -9.01 1.21 12.81
C PHE A 223 -9.68 -0.17 12.93
N ARG A 224 -8.97 -1.22 13.39
CA ARG A 224 -9.56 -2.56 13.56
C ARG A 224 -10.81 -2.56 14.45
N GLY A 225 -10.87 -1.67 15.44
CA GLY A 225 -12.02 -1.50 16.33
C GLY A 225 -13.21 -0.74 15.73
N VAL A 226 -13.10 -0.22 14.50
CA VAL A 226 -14.19 0.51 13.83
C VAL A 226 -15.15 -0.49 13.19
N SER A 227 -16.31 -0.67 13.81
CA SER A 227 -17.43 -1.49 13.32
C SER A 227 -18.48 -0.64 12.58
N CYS A 228 -19.45 -1.29 11.93
CA CYS A 228 -20.58 -0.58 11.31
C CYS A 228 -21.34 0.27 12.34
N SER A 229 -21.62 -0.30 13.52
CA SER A 229 -22.28 0.42 14.63
C SER A 229 -21.46 1.61 15.13
N GLN A 230 -20.11 1.51 15.12
CA GLN A 230 -19.26 2.66 15.42
C GLN A 230 -19.45 3.77 14.39
N VAL A 231 -19.41 3.43 13.11
CA VAL A 231 -19.56 4.40 12.02
C VAL A 231 -20.92 5.08 12.07
N GLU A 232 -22.00 4.32 12.23
CA GLU A 232 -23.36 4.86 12.37
C GLU A 232 -23.47 5.81 13.57
N CYS A 233 -22.96 5.40 14.74
CA CYS A 233 -22.97 6.22 15.95
C CYS A 233 -22.14 7.52 15.79
N VAL A 234 -20.94 7.43 15.19
CA VAL A 234 -20.09 8.59 14.89
C VAL A 234 -20.79 9.58 13.95
N ASN A 235 -21.46 9.06 12.91
CA ASN A 235 -22.15 9.87 11.89
C ASN A 235 -23.38 10.59 12.47
N GLN A 236 -24.12 9.95 13.38
CA GLN A 236 -25.33 10.52 14.00
C GLN A 236 -25.01 11.51 15.12
N SER A 237 -23.84 11.42 15.73
CA SER A 237 -23.44 12.29 16.83
C SER A 237 -22.97 13.65 16.33
N ALA A 238 -23.13 14.73 17.11
CA ALA A 238 -22.68 16.08 16.73
C ALA A 238 -21.23 16.34 17.18
N ASP A 239 -20.84 15.80 18.32
CA ASP A 239 -19.53 15.95 18.97
C ASP A 239 -19.16 14.67 19.74
N TYR A 240 -18.00 14.68 20.41
CA TYR A 240 -17.52 13.49 21.14
C TYR A 240 -18.42 13.16 22.34
N LYS A 241 -18.95 14.17 23.02
CA LYS A 241 -19.80 14.00 24.20
C LYS A 241 -21.10 13.28 23.83
N SER A 242 -21.80 13.77 22.82
CA SER A 242 -23.02 13.14 22.29
C SER A 242 -22.77 11.73 21.76
N TYR A 243 -21.58 11.47 21.20
CA TYR A 243 -21.16 10.12 20.81
C TYR A 243 -20.98 9.16 21.99
N CYS A 244 -20.33 9.59 23.07
CA CYS A 244 -20.21 8.77 24.27
C CYS A 244 -21.59 8.44 24.86
N GLU A 245 -22.48 9.43 24.98
CA GLU A 245 -23.85 9.24 25.47
C GLU A 245 -24.67 8.28 24.58
N ALA A 246 -24.48 8.33 23.26
CA ALA A 246 -25.12 7.41 22.33
C ALA A 246 -24.53 5.99 22.40
N ALA A 247 -23.21 5.88 22.53
CA ALA A 247 -22.51 4.60 22.63
C ALA A 247 -22.85 3.84 23.91
N GLU A 248 -23.03 4.54 25.04
CA GLU A 248 -23.44 3.93 26.32
C GLU A 248 -24.79 3.20 26.24
N ARG A 249 -25.66 3.59 25.29
CA ARG A 249 -26.97 2.95 25.05
C ARG A 249 -26.86 1.68 24.22
N ILE A 250 -25.68 1.36 23.69
CA ILE A 250 -25.43 0.20 22.83
C ILE A 250 -24.49 -0.75 23.61
N PRO A 251 -25.02 -1.84 24.20
CA PRO A 251 -24.26 -2.70 25.13
C PRO A 251 -22.93 -3.26 24.59
N GLU A 252 -22.83 -3.43 23.26
CA GLU A 252 -21.66 -4.01 22.58
C GLU A 252 -20.67 -2.95 22.07
N LEU A 253 -20.95 -1.65 22.27
CA LEU A 253 -20.16 -0.56 21.70
C LEU A 253 -19.25 0.07 22.77
N HIS A 254 -17.95 -0.21 22.67
CA HIS A 254 -16.95 0.52 23.45
C HIS A 254 -16.61 1.84 22.77
N PRO A 255 -16.77 3.01 23.42
CA PRO A 255 -16.46 4.30 22.81
C PRO A 255 -15.01 4.38 22.33
N LEU A 256 -14.80 4.89 21.12
CA LEU A 256 -13.48 5.29 20.62
C LEU A 256 -12.94 6.44 21.50
N CYS A 257 -11.62 6.61 21.55
CA CYS A 257 -11.05 7.82 22.17
C CYS A 257 -11.38 9.06 21.33
N GLU A 258 -11.33 10.26 21.94
CA GLU A 258 -11.72 11.52 21.30
C GLU A 258 -11.00 11.77 19.97
N THR A 259 -9.70 11.47 19.91
CA THR A 259 -8.90 11.64 18.69
C THR A 259 -9.37 10.71 17.58
N MET A 260 -9.61 9.43 17.88
CA MET A 260 -10.11 8.47 16.90
C MET A 260 -11.52 8.82 16.44
N PHE A 261 -12.40 9.24 17.35
CA PHE A 261 -13.72 9.78 17.00
C PHE A 261 -13.60 10.95 16.02
N SER A 262 -12.73 11.93 16.33
CA SER A 262 -12.57 13.14 15.50
C SER A 262 -12.03 12.80 14.11
N VAL A 263 -11.03 11.92 14.04
CA VAL A 263 -10.41 11.45 12.80
C VAL A 263 -11.44 10.68 11.95
N THR A 264 -12.08 9.66 12.54
CA THR A 264 -13.12 8.88 11.87
C THR A 264 -14.26 9.77 11.38
N LYS A 265 -14.74 10.70 12.21
CA LYS A 265 -15.80 11.62 11.84
C LYS A 265 -15.43 12.59 10.72
N HIS A 266 -14.19 13.05 10.70
CA HIS A 266 -13.71 13.96 9.67
C HIS A 266 -13.58 13.26 8.33
N MET A 267 -12.98 12.07 8.34
CA MET A 267 -12.67 11.31 7.13
C MET A 267 -13.91 10.65 6.52
N LEU A 268 -14.98 10.47 7.31
CA LEU A 268 -16.25 9.90 6.87
C LEU A 268 -17.32 10.94 6.48
N LYS A 269 -16.99 12.22 6.19
CA LYS A 269 -18.00 13.23 5.86
C LYS A 269 -18.00 13.69 4.39
N PRO A 270 -19.17 13.63 3.68
CA PRO A 270 -20.23 12.65 3.91
C PRO A 270 -19.62 11.26 3.68
N GLY A 271 -20.19 10.20 4.26
CA GLY A 271 -19.60 8.86 4.13
C GLY A 271 -19.36 8.51 2.65
N PRO A 272 -18.55 7.50 2.35
CA PRO A 272 -18.44 7.03 0.97
C PRO A 272 -19.84 6.82 0.42
N GLU A 273 -20.26 7.68 -0.54
CA GLU A 273 -21.64 7.72 -1.05
C GLU A 273 -22.03 6.36 -1.63
N SER A 274 -21.02 5.58 -2.02
CA SER A 274 -21.17 4.23 -2.50
C SER A 274 -19.92 3.40 -2.19
N PHE A 275 -20.11 2.10 -1.97
CA PHE A 275 -19.01 1.14 -1.79
C PHE A 275 -19.27 -0.14 -2.60
N PRO A 276 -18.22 -0.88 -3.00
CA PRO A 276 -18.38 -2.17 -3.67
C PRO A 276 -18.73 -3.26 -2.65
N LEU A 277 -19.76 -4.05 -2.95
CA LEU A 277 -20.18 -5.18 -2.11
C LEU A 277 -19.38 -6.47 -2.41
N ILE A 278 -18.90 -6.62 -3.65
CA ILE A 278 -17.95 -7.65 -4.07
C ILE A 278 -16.59 -7.00 -4.30
N THR A 279 -15.56 -7.62 -3.74
CA THR A 279 -14.16 -7.32 -4.01
C THR A 279 -13.48 -8.61 -4.48
N ASP A 280 -12.57 -8.54 -5.46
CA ASP A 280 -11.87 -9.72 -6.02
C ASP A 280 -11.10 -10.55 -4.99
N GLN A 281 -10.83 -10.00 -3.81
CA GLN A 281 -10.10 -10.64 -2.71
C GLN A 281 -10.96 -10.99 -1.48
N GLY A 282 -12.28 -10.91 -1.58
CA GLY A 282 -13.19 -11.12 -0.44
C GLY A 282 -13.41 -12.59 -0.08
N PRO A 283 -13.75 -12.92 1.19
CA PRO A 283 -14.27 -14.24 1.54
C PRO A 283 -15.48 -14.58 0.66
N ASP A 284 -15.66 -15.88 0.35
CA ASP A 284 -16.83 -16.37 -0.38
C ASP A 284 -18.09 -15.84 0.30
N TRP A 285 -18.81 -14.93 -0.35
CA TRP A 285 -20.00 -14.26 0.19
C TRP A 285 -21.06 -15.28 0.62
N LYS A 286 -21.06 -16.48 0.03
CA LYS A 286 -21.89 -17.62 0.44
C LYS A 286 -21.68 -18.02 1.89
N SER A 287 -20.49 -17.77 2.45
CA SER A 287 -20.17 -18.07 3.84
C SER A 287 -21.04 -17.32 4.85
N TYR A 288 -21.58 -16.14 4.51
CA TYR A 288 -22.51 -15.39 5.36
C TYR A 288 -23.89 -16.04 5.49
N PHE A 289 -24.23 -16.95 4.58
CA PHE A 289 -25.51 -17.64 4.52
C PHE A 289 -25.46 -19.06 5.11
N LYS A 290 -24.32 -19.47 5.68
CA LYS A 290 -24.18 -20.80 6.31
C LYS A 290 -25.21 -21.03 7.41
N ASP A 291 -25.55 -19.99 8.16
CA ASP A 291 -26.51 -20.05 9.26
C ASP A 291 -27.94 -20.36 8.77
N MET A 292 -28.26 -20.11 7.49
CA MET A 292 -29.55 -20.50 6.91
C MET A 292 -29.77 -22.02 6.90
N HIS A 293 -28.69 -22.81 6.85
CA HIS A 293 -28.80 -24.27 6.92
C HIS A 293 -29.29 -24.75 8.29
N SER A 294 -29.19 -23.92 9.35
CA SER A 294 -29.69 -24.26 10.69
C SER A 294 -31.22 -24.36 10.75
N VAL A 295 -31.94 -23.65 9.86
CA VAL A 295 -33.42 -23.70 9.76
C VAL A 295 -33.91 -25.11 9.43
N ALA A 296 -33.10 -25.90 8.72
CA ALA A 296 -33.39 -27.27 8.33
C ALA A 296 -32.87 -28.34 9.32
N ALA A 297 -32.16 -27.94 10.39
CA ALA A 297 -31.41 -28.88 11.24
C ALA A 297 -32.27 -29.87 12.03
N CYS A 298 -33.53 -29.52 12.33
CA CYS A 298 -34.45 -30.35 13.11
C CYS A 298 -35.46 -31.13 12.25
N LYS A 299 -35.26 -31.21 10.92
CA LYS A 299 -36.21 -31.83 9.98
C LYS A 299 -35.79 -33.23 9.54
N PRO A 300 -36.74 -34.07 9.09
CA PRO A 300 -36.43 -35.35 8.45
C PRO A 300 -35.47 -35.19 7.28
N GLU A 301 -34.62 -36.19 7.03
CA GLU A 301 -33.47 -36.08 6.10
C GLU A 301 -33.88 -35.73 4.66
N GLU A 302 -35.05 -36.19 4.20
CA GLU A 302 -35.58 -35.86 2.86
C GLU A 302 -36.06 -34.41 2.76
N GLU A 303 -36.76 -33.89 3.78
CA GLU A 303 -37.16 -32.47 3.85
C GLU A 303 -35.95 -31.55 3.97
N LYS A 304 -34.94 -31.98 4.73
CA LYS A 304 -33.70 -31.25 4.92
C LYS A 304 -32.93 -31.07 3.61
N LYS A 305 -32.83 -32.11 2.76
CA LYS A 305 -32.20 -31.99 1.43
C LYS A 305 -32.92 -31.00 0.53
N LEU A 306 -34.26 -31.03 0.51
CA LEU A 306 -35.08 -30.11 -0.29
C LEU A 306 -34.90 -28.67 0.20
N LEU A 307 -34.94 -28.43 1.52
CA LEU A 307 -34.70 -27.12 2.12
C LEU A 307 -33.28 -26.60 1.87
N MET A 308 -32.27 -27.47 1.91
CA MET A 308 -30.90 -27.10 1.55
C MET A 308 -30.76 -26.70 0.07
N GLY A 309 -31.49 -27.37 -0.82
CA GLY A 309 -31.60 -27.00 -2.23
C GLY A 309 -32.24 -25.62 -2.41
N GLU A 310 -33.33 -25.35 -1.69
CA GLU A 310 -34.02 -24.06 -1.70
C GLU A 310 -33.13 -22.93 -1.18
N VAL A 311 -32.45 -23.13 -0.05
CA VAL A 311 -31.48 -22.16 0.50
C VAL A 311 -30.38 -21.87 -0.52
N SER A 312 -29.83 -22.91 -1.15
CA SER A 312 -28.77 -22.74 -2.17
C SER A 312 -29.27 -21.96 -3.39
N LEU A 313 -30.48 -22.23 -3.84
CA LEU A 313 -31.12 -21.51 -4.95
C LEU A 313 -31.39 -20.04 -4.58
N MET A 314 -31.90 -19.79 -3.38
CA MET A 314 -32.16 -18.44 -2.87
C MET A 314 -30.88 -17.62 -2.80
N VAL A 315 -29.80 -18.19 -2.25
CA VAL A 315 -28.48 -17.59 -2.18
C VAL A 315 -27.96 -17.29 -3.58
N GLU A 316 -27.97 -18.26 -4.51
CA GLU A 316 -27.50 -18.03 -5.88
C GLU A 316 -28.34 -17.01 -6.65
N THR A 317 -29.65 -16.95 -6.42
CA THR A 317 -30.52 -15.92 -7.03
C THR A 317 -30.19 -14.53 -6.47
N ALA A 318 -29.89 -14.42 -5.18
CA ALA A 318 -29.48 -13.17 -4.55
C ALA A 318 -28.15 -12.63 -5.10
N ARG A 319 -27.33 -13.47 -5.76
CA ARG A 319 -26.08 -13.05 -6.41
C ARG A 319 -26.28 -11.91 -7.40
N VAL A 320 -27.43 -11.86 -8.09
CA VAL A 320 -27.76 -10.79 -9.05
C VAL A 320 -27.78 -9.40 -8.39
N LEU A 321 -28.05 -9.34 -7.08
CA LEU A 321 -28.04 -8.10 -6.30
C LEU A 321 -26.63 -7.60 -6.00
N LEU A 322 -25.63 -8.48 -6.06
CA LEU A 322 -24.22 -8.19 -5.75
C LEU A 322 -23.49 -7.55 -6.95
N SER A 323 -24.13 -6.60 -7.64
CA SER A 323 -23.54 -5.90 -8.79
C SER A 323 -22.17 -5.31 -8.46
N GLU A 324 -21.27 -5.33 -9.44
CA GLU A 324 -19.97 -4.63 -9.41
C GLU A 324 -20.10 -3.10 -9.26
N LYS A 325 -21.30 -2.55 -9.51
CA LYS A 325 -21.54 -1.12 -9.30
C LYS A 325 -21.64 -0.81 -7.82
N ASN A 326 -20.89 0.20 -7.38
CA ASN A 326 -20.99 0.75 -6.03
C ASN A 326 -22.43 1.23 -5.75
N ASN A 327 -22.95 0.98 -4.56
CA ASN A 327 -24.20 1.60 -4.06
C ASN A 327 -24.04 2.03 -2.60
N SER A 328 -25.01 2.81 -2.10
CA SER A 328 -25.07 3.20 -0.70
C SER A 328 -25.40 2.01 0.22
N LEU A 329 -25.12 2.16 1.52
CA LEU A 329 -25.48 1.17 2.54
C LEU A 329 -26.99 0.94 2.55
N GLU A 330 -27.77 2.02 2.53
CA GLU A 330 -29.23 2.00 2.55
C GLU A 330 -29.79 1.28 1.33
N ASP A 331 -29.23 1.51 0.14
CA ASP A 331 -29.65 0.86 -1.10
C ASP A 331 -29.40 -0.64 -1.06
N TYR A 332 -28.23 -1.08 -0.58
CA TYR A 332 -27.95 -2.52 -0.46
C TYR A 332 -28.87 -3.20 0.57
N LEU A 333 -29.17 -2.52 1.68
CA LEU A 333 -30.11 -3.03 2.67
C LEU A 333 -31.54 -3.13 2.10
N GLU A 334 -31.97 -2.14 1.31
CA GLU A 334 -33.28 -2.14 0.65
C GLU A 334 -33.37 -3.22 -0.44
N LYS A 335 -32.32 -3.43 -1.23
CA LYS A 335 -32.27 -4.52 -2.22
C LYS A 335 -32.47 -5.88 -1.57
N GLY A 336 -31.86 -6.13 -0.41
CA GLY A 336 -32.07 -7.36 0.35
C GLY A 336 -33.51 -7.53 0.83
N ARG A 337 -34.10 -6.46 1.40
CA ARG A 337 -35.51 -6.44 1.84
C ARG A 337 -36.46 -6.69 0.67
N ALA A 338 -36.28 -5.99 -0.44
CA ALA A 338 -37.11 -6.15 -1.62
C ALA A 338 -36.98 -7.54 -2.25
N PHE A 339 -35.76 -8.10 -2.29
CA PHE A 339 -35.52 -9.46 -2.77
C PHE A 339 -36.25 -10.49 -1.93
N VAL A 340 -36.07 -10.44 -0.61
CA VAL A 340 -36.64 -11.46 0.26
C VAL A 340 -38.16 -11.43 0.27
N LEU A 341 -38.80 -10.29 0.00
CA LEU A 341 -40.25 -10.18 -0.16
C LEU A 341 -40.74 -10.77 -1.50
N LYS A 342 -39.99 -10.55 -2.58
CA LYS A 342 -40.36 -10.99 -3.94
C LYS A 342 -39.95 -12.42 -4.27
N TYR A 343 -39.08 -13.04 -3.46
CA TYR A 343 -38.62 -14.40 -3.67
C TYR A 343 -39.81 -15.38 -3.66
N ALA A 344 -39.93 -16.14 -4.75
CA ALA A 344 -40.95 -17.16 -4.94
C ALA A 344 -40.34 -18.51 -4.55
N PHE A 345 -40.87 -19.08 -3.47
CA PHE A 345 -40.42 -20.39 -3.00
C PHE A 345 -40.92 -21.51 -3.92
N SER A 346 -40.12 -22.57 -4.04
CA SER A 346 -40.59 -23.79 -4.69
C SER A 346 -41.74 -24.43 -3.91
N SER A 347 -42.56 -25.24 -4.60
CA SER A 347 -43.66 -26.01 -3.98
C SER A 347 -43.21 -26.99 -2.90
N HIS A 348 -41.90 -27.20 -2.74
CA HIS A 348 -41.30 -28.08 -1.74
C HIS A 348 -40.99 -27.36 -0.42
N ALA A 349 -40.97 -26.03 -0.40
CA ALA A 349 -40.80 -25.26 0.82
C ALA A 349 -42.14 -25.13 1.55
N CYS A 350 -42.30 -25.87 2.65
CA CYS A 350 -43.48 -25.78 3.50
C CYS A 350 -43.78 -24.32 3.89
N ASP A 351 -45.02 -23.87 3.71
CA ASP A 351 -45.46 -22.49 4.00
C ASP A 351 -45.12 -22.06 5.42
N ALA A 352 -45.09 -22.99 6.37
CA ALA A 352 -44.72 -22.72 7.77
C ALA A 352 -43.24 -22.34 7.96
N LEU A 353 -42.34 -22.70 7.04
CA LEU A 353 -40.89 -22.44 7.12
C LEU A 353 -40.46 -21.22 6.31
N GLN A 354 -41.28 -20.75 5.38
CA GLN A 354 -40.96 -19.59 4.55
C GLN A 354 -40.68 -18.33 5.39
N PRO A 355 -41.44 -18.00 6.46
CA PRO A 355 -41.14 -16.85 7.31
C PRO A 355 -39.75 -16.93 7.97
N ASP A 356 -39.37 -18.12 8.43
CA ASP A 356 -38.07 -18.35 9.07
C ASP A 356 -36.93 -18.21 8.05
N LEU A 357 -37.08 -18.81 6.86
CA LEU A 357 -36.11 -18.67 5.78
C LEU A 357 -35.94 -17.20 5.34
N ARG A 358 -37.05 -16.46 5.20
CA ARG A 358 -37.02 -15.03 4.87
C ARG A 358 -36.29 -14.24 5.96
N ARG A 359 -36.59 -14.50 7.23
CA ARG A 359 -35.94 -13.84 8.37
C ARG A 359 -34.44 -14.13 8.40
N THR A 360 -34.03 -15.40 8.35
CA THR A 360 -32.61 -15.77 8.42
C THR A 360 -31.84 -15.27 7.21
N PHE A 361 -32.43 -15.28 6.00
CA PHE A 361 -31.83 -14.64 4.83
C PHE A 361 -31.58 -13.15 5.07
N GLN A 362 -32.60 -12.43 5.55
CA GLN A 362 -32.49 -10.99 5.79
C GLN A 362 -31.41 -10.68 6.84
N GLU A 363 -31.32 -11.46 7.91
CA GLU A 363 -30.27 -11.36 8.92
C GLU A 363 -28.86 -11.59 8.33
N SER A 364 -28.68 -12.67 7.56
CA SER A 364 -27.44 -12.96 6.84
C SER A 364 -27.05 -11.86 5.86
N TRP A 365 -28.02 -11.33 5.09
CA TRP A 365 -27.81 -10.25 4.14
C TRP A 365 -27.36 -8.97 4.85
N MET A 366 -28.06 -8.56 5.92
CA MET A 366 -27.69 -7.39 6.72
C MET A 366 -26.30 -7.53 7.33
N LYS A 367 -25.97 -8.72 7.88
CA LYS A 367 -24.65 -9.01 8.44
C LYS A 367 -23.53 -8.88 7.39
N MET A 368 -23.74 -9.42 6.20
CA MET A 368 -22.80 -9.31 5.09
C MET A 368 -22.60 -7.85 4.66
N VAL A 369 -23.68 -7.13 4.35
CA VAL A 369 -23.61 -5.73 3.87
C VAL A 369 -22.94 -4.83 4.91
N ARG A 370 -23.33 -4.91 6.18
CA ARG A 370 -22.71 -4.14 7.27
C ARG A 370 -21.26 -4.51 7.49
N GLY A 371 -20.93 -5.80 7.38
CA GLY A 371 -19.56 -6.29 7.47
C GLY A 371 -18.67 -5.68 6.38
N LYS A 372 -19.15 -5.72 5.13
CA LYS A 372 -18.45 -5.18 3.96
C LYS A 372 -18.31 -3.66 4.00
N TYR A 373 -19.35 -2.95 4.41
CA TYR A 373 -19.28 -1.51 4.62
C TYR A 373 -18.22 -1.14 5.68
N ALA A 374 -18.18 -1.87 6.79
CA ALA A 374 -17.18 -1.62 7.84
C ALA A 374 -15.75 -1.97 7.36
N GLU A 375 -15.58 -3.02 6.55
CA GLU A 375 -14.30 -3.32 5.89
C GLU A 375 -13.85 -2.16 5.00
N PHE A 376 -14.71 -1.70 4.11
CA PHE A 376 -14.45 -0.57 3.21
C PHE A 376 -14.06 0.70 3.97
N VAL A 377 -14.79 1.03 5.04
CA VAL A 377 -14.47 2.18 5.91
C VAL A 377 -13.10 2.03 6.54
N ARG A 378 -12.77 0.85 7.09
CA ARG A 378 -11.45 0.61 7.70
C ARG A 378 -10.33 0.71 6.69
N GLU A 379 -10.53 0.22 5.47
CA GLU A 379 -9.56 0.33 4.37
C GLU A 379 -9.32 1.80 3.99
N THR A 380 -10.40 2.57 3.81
CA THR A 380 -10.33 4.01 3.52
C THR A 380 -9.58 4.77 4.60
N LEU A 381 -9.97 4.58 5.87
CA LEU A 381 -9.30 5.22 7.01
C LEU A 381 -7.81 4.83 7.08
N THR A 382 -7.48 3.57 6.76
CA THR A 382 -6.10 3.09 6.78
C THR A 382 -5.27 3.70 5.65
N GLU A 383 -5.82 3.80 4.44
CA GLU A 383 -5.14 4.40 3.29
C GLU A 383 -4.81 5.87 3.55
N ASP A 384 -5.80 6.66 3.97
CA ASP A 384 -5.60 8.08 4.27
C ASP A 384 -4.61 8.28 5.44
N PHE A 385 -4.68 7.44 6.47
CA PHE A 385 -3.72 7.46 7.57
C PHE A 385 -2.31 7.16 7.08
N ASN A 386 -2.14 6.16 6.20
CA ASN A 386 -0.84 5.83 5.61
C ASN A 386 -0.33 6.94 4.69
N GLN A 387 -1.21 7.57 3.90
CA GLN A 387 -0.86 8.70 3.06
C GLN A 387 -0.37 9.89 3.91
N CYS A 388 -1.11 10.25 4.95
CA CYS A 388 -0.72 11.32 5.89
C CYS A 388 0.60 11.00 6.59
N THR A 389 0.78 9.75 7.01
CA THR A 389 2.01 9.23 7.60
C THR A 389 3.21 9.46 6.67
N VAL A 390 3.13 8.98 5.43
CA VAL A 390 4.20 9.09 4.45
C VAL A 390 4.48 10.55 4.13
N TRP A 391 3.44 11.36 3.94
CA TRP A 391 3.58 12.79 3.67
C TRP A 391 4.31 13.54 4.79
N LEU A 392 3.89 13.35 6.05
CA LEU A 392 4.52 13.97 7.21
C LEU A 392 5.98 13.53 7.34
N CYS A 393 6.26 12.24 7.12
CA CYS A 393 7.63 11.73 7.18
C CYS A 393 8.50 12.37 6.11
N ILE A 394 8.04 12.42 4.86
CA ILE A 394 8.79 13.03 3.76
C ILE A 394 9.03 14.52 4.02
N LYS A 395 8.04 15.25 4.59
CA LYS A 395 8.27 16.66 4.99
C LYS A 395 9.40 16.82 5.98
N ASP A 396 9.54 15.91 6.93
CA ASP A 396 10.65 15.95 7.88
C ASP A 396 11.97 15.54 7.24
N ILE A 397 11.97 14.54 6.35
CA ILE A 397 13.14 14.16 5.55
C ILE A 397 13.63 15.35 4.72
N GLN A 398 12.74 16.08 4.05
CA GLN A 398 13.12 17.22 3.22
C GLN A 398 13.84 18.30 4.04
N LYS A 399 13.41 18.58 5.27
CA LYS A 399 14.08 19.58 6.14
C LYS A 399 15.54 19.23 6.45
N VAL A 400 15.89 17.94 6.45
CA VAL A 400 17.21 17.46 6.91
C VAL A 400 18.07 16.90 5.78
N ALA A 401 17.47 16.50 4.66
CA ALA A 401 18.10 15.73 3.61
C ALA A 401 17.97 16.32 2.19
N GLU A 402 17.31 17.48 2.00
CA GLU A 402 17.05 18.09 0.68
C GLU A 402 18.29 18.20 -0.22
N LYS A 403 19.47 18.40 0.38
CA LYS A 403 20.74 18.51 -0.34
C LYS A 403 21.07 17.22 -1.10
N PHE A 404 20.87 16.05 -0.49
CA PHE A 404 21.36 14.77 -0.99
C PHE A 404 20.26 13.75 -1.34
N LEU A 405 19.03 13.94 -0.85
CA LEU A 405 17.90 13.04 -1.08
C LEU A 405 16.66 13.82 -1.51
N LYS A 406 16.07 13.40 -2.64
CA LYS A 406 14.71 13.76 -3.02
C LYS A 406 13.85 12.50 -2.99
N ILE A 407 12.71 12.55 -2.31
CA ILE A 407 11.77 11.43 -2.24
C ILE A 407 10.35 11.93 -2.49
N GLY A 408 9.57 11.17 -3.24
CA GLY A 408 8.18 11.53 -3.53
C GLY A 408 7.40 10.45 -4.26
N LYS A 409 6.09 10.65 -4.31
CA LYS A 409 5.15 9.76 -4.99
C LYS A 409 5.18 9.99 -6.49
N LEU A 410 5.02 8.91 -7.25
CA LEU A 410 4.92 8.90 -8.70
C LEU A 410 3.48 8.55 -9.12
N SER A 411 2.97 9.30 -10.08
CA SER A 411 1.72 8.98 -10.79
C SER A 411 2.08 8.14 -12.02
N LEU A 412 2.07 6.81 -11.85
CA LEU A 412 2.44 5.81 -12.88
C LEU A 412 1.24 5.11 -13.49
#